data_AF-A0A8H6ZJZ8-F1
#
_entry.id   AF-A0A8H6ZJZ8-F1
#
_cell.length_a   1.000
_cell.length_b   1.000
_cell.length_c   1.000
_cell.angle_alpha   90.00
_cell.angle_beta   90.00
_cell.angle_gamma   90.00
#
_symmetry.space_group_name_H-M   'P 1'
#
loop_
_entity.id
_entity.type
_entity.pdbx_description
1 polymer ?
#
loop_
_entity_poly.entity_id
_entity_poly.type
_entity_poly.pdbx_seq_one_letter_code
_entity_poly.pdbx_strand_id
1 'polypeptide(L)'
;MAVAGPIITTYYPIFLIPIFCLVAFRLQRAANKGDIRRLPLVSTSISHWLFGHELLVFMHDASQMYSIWAQSLGRVYRIKAALFHPDIVIVTDHKAVHHILTHTDYGREPSFRQIIAHSVGRGIVWADGADHAYQKRLLSPAFT
;
A
#
# COMPACT_ATOMS: atom_id res chain seq x y z
N MET A 1 56.93 2.37 -32.42
CA MET A 1 55.76 3.27 -32.41
C MET A 1 54.58 2.47 -31.91
N ALA A 2 54.14 2.72 -30.68
CA ALA A 2 53.18 1.87 -29.97
C ALA A 2 51.75 2.09 -30.48
N VAL A 3 51.13 1.06 -31.04
CA VAL A 3 49.73 1.04 -31.46
C VAL A 3 48.90 0.79 -30.21
N ALA A 4 48.32 1.84 -29.64
CA ALA A 4 47.36 1.73 -28.54
C ALA A 4 46.07 1.09 -29.08
N GLY A 5 45.84 -0.17 -28.74
CA GLY A 5 44.68 -0.95 -29.17
C GLY A 5 43.34 -0.43 -28.61
N PRO A 6 42.20 -0.81 -29.23
CA PRO A 6 40.87 -0.30 -28.92
C PRO A 6 40.30 -1.02 -27.70
N ILE A 7 40.86 -0.74 -26.53
CA ILE A 7 40.41 -1.36 -25.27
C ILE A 7 39.18 -0.60 -24.72
N ILE A 8 38.97 0.65 -25.16
CA ILE A 8 37.95 1.57 -24.61
C ILE A 8 36.53 1.26 -25.14
N THR A 9 36.39 0.73 -26.36
CA THR A 9 35.09 0.47 -27.00
C THR A 9 34.35 -0.76 -26.44
N THR A 10 35.06 -1.71 -25.84
CA THR A 10 34.50 -2.96 -25.32
C THR A 10 33.82 -2.82 -23.95
N TYR A 11 34.12 -1.77 -23.18
CA TYR A 11 33.57 -1.58 -21.83
C TYR A 11 32.21 -0.88 -21.79
N TYR A 12 31.88 -0.06 -22.78
CA TYR A 12 30.59 0.63 -22.86
C TYR A 12 29.35 -0.28 -22.79
N PRO A 13 29.27 -1.43 -23.52
CA PRO A 13 28.09 -2.30 -23.43
C PRO A 13 27.92 -2.91 -22.04
N ILE A 14 29.01 -3.15 -21.30
CA ILE A 14 28.96 -3.76 -19.95
C ILE A 14 28.34 -2.80 -18.94
N PHE A 15 28.57 -1.49 -19.05
CA PHE A 15 27.95 -0.48 -18.17
C PHE A 15 26.49 -0.17 -18.55
N LEU A 16 26.08 -0.42 -19.80
CA LEU A 16 24.70 -0.22 -20.24
C LEU A 16 23.76 -1.35 -19.81
N ILE A 17 24.26 -2.59 -19.68
CA ILE A 17 23.47 -3.74 -19.21
C ILE A 17 22.85 -3.54 -17.82
N PRO A 18 23.57 -3.12 -16.75
CA PRO A 18 22.95 -2.91 -15.44
C PRO A 18 21.95 -1.75 -15.46
N ILE A 19 22.20 -0.70 -16.23
CA ILE A 19 21.26 0.42 -16.40
C ILE A 19 20.00 -0.07 -17.12
N PHE A 20 20.15 -0.83 -18.20
CA PHE A 20 19.04 -1.42 -18.95
C PHE A 20 18.25 -2.41 -18.08
N CYS A 21 18.92 -3.28 -17.32
CA CYS A 21 18.29 -4.19 -16.37
C CYS A 21 17.55 -3.43 -15.26
N LEU A 22 18.10 -2.33 -14.75
CA LEU A 22 17.47 -1.51 -13.72
C LEU A 22 16.23 -0.80 -14.30
N VAL A 23 16.33 -0.23 -15.51
CA VAL A 23 15.20 0.38 -16.22
C VAL A 23 14.13 -0.67 -16.54
N ALA A 24 14.50 -1.83 -17.08
CA ALA A 24 13.58 -2.94 -17.35
C ALA A 24 12.93 -3.44 -16.06
N PHE A 25 13.67 -3.58 -14.96
CA PHE A 25 13.13 -3.95 -13.65
C PHE A 25 12.15 -2.90 -13.11
N ARG A 26 12.44 -1.61 -13.31
CA ARG A 26 11.53 -0.50 -12.94
C ARG A 26 10.28 -0.50 -13.80
N LEU A 27 10.40 -0.74 -15.10
CA LEU A 27 9.28 -0.85 -16.04
C LEU A 27 8.44 -2.11 -15.76
N GLN A 28 9.07 -3.25 -15.48
CA GLN A 28 8.39 -4.50 -15.09
C GLN A 28 7.64 -4.32 -13.76
N ARG A 29 8.28 -3.70 -12.75
CA ARG A 29 7.60 -3.35 -11.49
C ARG A 29 6.46 -2.35 -11.72
N ALA A 30 6.62 -1.40 -12.63
CA ALA A 30 5.55 -0.45 -12.97
C ALA A 30 4.40 -1.12 -13.73
N ALA A 31 4.69 -2.09 -14.61
CA ALA A 31 3.71 -2.87 -15.36
C ALA A 31 2.95 -3.86 -14.47
N ASN A 32 3.62 -4.48 -13.49
CA ASN A 32 2.99 -5.35 -12.49
C ASN A 32 2.08 -4.61 -11.49
N LYS A 33 2.04 -3.26 -11.50
CA LYS A 33 0.96 -2.48 -10.85
C LYS A 33 -0.37 -2.54 -11.63
N GLY A 34 -0.45 -3.39 -12.65
CA GLY A 34 -1.48 -3.42 -13.68
C GLY A 34 -2.88 -3.85 -13.25
N ASP A 35 -3.07 -4.38 -12.03
CA ASP A 35 -4.39 -4.85 -11.60
C ASP A 35 -5.18 -3.78 -10.83
N ILE A 36 -4.53 -3.10 -9.89
CA ILE A 36 -5.16 -2.03 -9.09
C ILE A 36 -5.71 -0.95 -10.02
N ARG A 37 -5.02 -0.66 -11.14
CA ARG A 37 -5.41 0.33 -12.17
C ARG A 37 -6.67 -0.01 -12.96
N ARG A 38 -7.23 -1.20 -12.82
CA ARG A 38 -8.50 -1.61 -13.45
C ARG A 38 -9.73 -1.38 -12.57
N LEU A 39 -9.53 -1.20 -11.26
CA LEU A 39 -10.63 -0.97 -10.32
C LEU A 39 -11.36 0.36 -10.60
N PRO A 40 -12.66 0.48 -10.34
CA PRO A 40 -13.33 1.78 -10.39
C PRO A 40 -12.64 2.79 -9.46
N LEU A 41 -12.41 4.01 -9.95
CA LEU A 41 -11.83 5.12 -9.19
C LEU A 41 -12.95 6.12 -8.86
N VAL A 42 -13.02 6.56 -7.61
CA VAL A 42 -13.92 7.66 -7.22
C VAL A 42 -13.60 8.91 -8.03
N SER A 43 -14.63 9.62 -8.47
CA SER A 43 -14.52 10.79 -9.34
C SER A 43 -13.44 11.76 -8.85
N THR A 44 -12.43 12.04 -9.67
CA THR A 44 -11.33 12.92 -9.31
C THR A 44 -11.76 14.38 -9.15
N SER A 45 -12.95 14.75 -9.65
CA SER A 45 -13.51 16.11 -9.51
C SER A 45 -13.81 16.51 -8.07
N ILE A 46 -14.13 15.53 -7.20
CA ILE A 46 -14.39 15.78 -5.78
C ILE A 46 -13.14 15.62 -4.91
N SER A 47 -12.02 15.18 -5.50
CA SER A 47 -10.77 14.97 -4.80
C SER A 47 -10.06 16.30 -4.55
N HIS A 48 -9.53 16.49 -3.34
CA HIS A 48 -8.60 17.58 -3.08
C HIS A 48 -7.25 17.29 -3.75
N TRP A 49 -6.58 18.32 -4.25
CA TRP A 49 -5.30 18.17 -4.97
C TRP A 49 -4.18 17.59 -4.09
N LEU A 50 -4.07 18.06 -2.84
CA LEU A 50 -3.07 17.61 -1.86
C LEU A 50 -3.50 16.40 -1.03
N PHE A 51 -4.75 16.38 -0.54
CA PHE A 51 -5.25 15.39 0.41
C PHE A 51 -6.07 14.26 -0.23
N GLY A 52 -6.20 14.26 -1.57
CA GLY A 52 -6.94 13.24 -2.26
C GLY A 52 -8.41 13.18 -1.82
N HIS A 53 -8.93 11.96 -1.72
CA HIS A 53 -10.27 11.69 -1.19
C HIS A 53 -10.27 11.49 0.32
N GLU A 54 -9.10 11.33 0.96
CA GLU A 54 -8.99 11.16 2.41
C GLU A 54 -9.50 12.39 3.17
N LEU A 55 -9.38 13.58 2.58
CA LEU A 55 -10.00 14.79 3.16
C LEU A 55 -11.52 14.64 3.29
N LEU A 56 -12.19 14.09 2.27
CA LEU A 56 -13.63 13.87 2.34
C LEU A 56 -13.98 12.83 3.40
N VAL A 57 -13.18 11.77 3.52
CA VAL A 57 -13.35 10.78 4.59
C VAL A 57 -13.18 11.43 5.97
N PHE A 58 -12.21 12.33 6.12
CA PHE A 58 -11.93 13.01 7.38
C PHE A 58 -13.00 14.04 7.77
N MET A 59 -13.62 14.69 6.80
CA MET A 59 -14.63 15.73 7.04
C MET A 59 -16.04 15.20 7.33
N HIS A 60 -16.29 13.91 7.07
CA HIS A 60 -17.60 13.29 7.19
C HIS A 60 -17.60 12.22 8.28
N ASP A 61 -18.80 11.74 8.62
CA ASP A 61 -18.94 10.71 9.64
C ASP A 61 -18.21 9.42 9.24
N ALA A 62 -17.77 8.69 10.26
CA ALA A 62 -17.09 7.41 10.09
C ALA A 62 -17.91 6.49 9.17
N SER A 63 -17.27 5.93 8.15
CA SER A 63 -17.86 5.05 7.13
C SER A 63 -18.88 5.66 6.15
N GLN A 64 -19.29 6.91 6.33
CA GLN A 64 -20.33 7.53 5.49
C GLN A 64 -19.88 7.61 4.03
N MET A 65 -18.70 8.20 3.77
CA MET A 65 -18.17 8.33 2.41
C MET A 65 -17.88 6.97 1.76
N TYR A 66 -17.37 6.00 2.54
CA TYR A 66 -17.14 4.65 2.03
C TYR A 66 -18.44 3.98 1.59
N SER A 67 -19.53 4.17 2.33
CA SER A 67 -20.84 3.61 1.98
C SER A 67 -21.41 4.25 0.70
N ILE A 68 -21.29 5.56 0.55
CA ILE A 68 -21.76 6.28 -0.66
C ILE A 68 -20.99 5.83 -1.90
N TRP A 69 -19.66 5.71 -1.80
CA TRP A 69 -18.83 5.26 -2.91
C TRP A 69 -19.04 3.77 -3.22
N ALA A 70 -19.24 2.92 -2.21
CA ALA A 70 -19.56 1.51 -2.41
C ALA A 70 -20.89 1.30 -3.16
N GLN A 71 -21.92 2.13 -2.86
CA GLN A 71 -23.21 2.07 -3.56
C GLN A 71 -23.09 2.46 -5.04
N SER A 72 -22.20 3.39 -5.38
CA SER A 72 -22.04 3.90 -6.75
C SER A 72 -21.04 3.13 -7.60
N LEU A 73 -19.95 2.62 -7.00
CA LEU A 73 -18.84 1.97 -7.70
C LEU A 73 -18.81 0.45 -7.51
N GLY A 74 -19.60 -0.07 -6.56
CA GLY A 74 -19.65 -1.48 -6.23
C GLY A 74 -18.71 -1.88 -5.10
N ARG A 75 -18.43 -3.19 -5.01
CA ARG A 75 -17.84 -3.79 -3.80
C ARG A 75 -16.35 -3.55 -3.62
N VAL A 76 -15.63 -3.29 -4.71
CA VAL A 76 -14.18 -3.06 -4.71
C VAL A 76 -13.90 -1.86 -5.61
N TYR A 77 -13.32 -0.82 -5.03
CA TYR A 77 -13.00 0.42 -5.73
C TYR A 77 -11.75 1.05 -5.12
N ARG A 78 -11.25 2.12 -5.73
CA ARG A 78 -10.08 2.83 -5.21
C ARG A 78 -10.36 4.31 -4.99
N ILE A 79 -9.57 4.90 -4.10
CA ILE A 79 -9.58 6.32 -3.75
C ILE A 79 -8.16 6.89 -3.81
N LYS A 80 -8.04 8.21 -3.98
CA LYS A 80 -6.74 8.90 -3.90
C LYS A 80 -6.34 9.14 -2.45
N ALA A 81 -5.14 8.70 -2.08
CA ALA A 81 -4.53 9.02 -0.79
C ALA A 81 -4.02 10.46 -0.75
N ALA A 82 -3.80 10.97 0.46
CA ALA A 82 -3.17 12.26 0.70
C ALA A 82 -1.65 12.19 0.43
N LEU A 83 -1.01 13.37 0.33
CA LEU A 83 0.45 13.55 0.33
C LEU A 83 1.20 12.70 -0.71
N PHE A 84 0.58 12.49 -1.88
CA PHE A 84 1.15 11.68 -2.98
C PHE A 84 1.40 10.21 -2.63
N HIS A 85 0.75 9.68 -1.58
CA HIS A 85 0.73 8.25 -1.32
C HIS A 85 0.02 7.48 -2.45
N PRO A 86 0.31 6.18 -2.62
CA PRO A 86 -0.38 5.32 -3.58
C PRO A 86 -1.89 5.32 -3.38
N ASP A 87 -2.65 5.09 -4.45
CA ASP A 87 -4.12 4.93 -4.38
C ASP A 87 -4.48 3.84 -3.35
N ILE A 88 -5.50 4.10 -2.53
CA ILE A 88 -5.99 3.18 -1.51
C ILE A 88 -7.12 2.36 -2.12
N VAL A 89 -7.06 1.04 -1.96
CA VAL A 89 -8.13 0.11 -2.37
C VAL A 89 -9.09 -0.09 -1.22
N ILE A 90 -10.37 0.14 -1.47
CA ILE A 90 -11.44 -0.12 -0.52
C ILE A 90 -12.16 -1.40 -0.93
N VAL A 91 -12.29 -2.33 0.03
CA VAL A 91 -12.94 -3.63 -0.14
C VAL A 91 -14.10 -3.70 0.83
N THR A 92 -15.31 -3.90 0.30
CA THR A 92 -16.55 -4.01 1.10
C THR A 92 -17.18 -5.40 1.00
N ASP A 93 -16.64 -6.30 0.18
CA ASP A 93 -17.13 -7.68 0.07
C ASP A 93 -16.71 -8.51 1.29
N HIS A 94 -17.69 -9.12 1.96
CA HIS A 94 -17.46 -9.87 3.21
C HIS A 94 -16.47 -11.03 3.04
N LYS A 95 -16.50 -11.74 1.90
CA LYS A 95 -15.57 -12.86 1.65
C LYS A 95 -14.14 -12.34 1.46
N ALA A 96 -13.99 -11.27 0.69
CA ALA A 96 -12.69 -10.64 0.47
C ALA A 96 -12.13 -10.01 1.75
N VAL A 97 -12.95 -9.30 2.53
CA VAL A 97 -12.56 -8.73 3.83
C VAL A 97 -12.12 -9.82 4.80
N HIS A 98 -12.91 -10.89 4.93
CA HIS A 98 -12.52 -12.04 5.76
C HIS A 98 -11.17 -12.61 5.31
N HIS A 99 -10.98 -12.84 4.01
CA HIS A 99 -9.71 -13.32 3.48
C HIS A 99 -8.54 -12.40 3.86
N ILE A 100 -8.68 -11.09 3.69
CA ILE A 100 -7.64 -10.10 4.02
C ILE A 100 -7.34 -10.10 5.52
N LEU A 101 -8.36 -10.13 6.38
CA LEU A 101 -8.19 -10.04 7.83
C LEU A 101 -7.66 -11.31 8.48
N THR A 102 -7.85 -12.48 7.86
CA THR A 102 -7.36 -13.76 8.41
C THR A 102 -5.98 -14.17 7.92
N HIS A 103 -5.55 -13.70 6.74
CA HIS A 103 -4.27 -14.09 6.16
C HIS A 103 -3.14 -13.18 6.66
N THR A 104 -2.00 -13.78 7.03
CA THR A 104 -0.82 -13.05 7.52
C THR A 104 -0.07 -12.29 6.43
N ASP A 105 -0.37 -12.55 5.16
CA ASP A 105 0.27 -11.91 4.01
C ASP A 105 -0.13 -10.44 3.87
N TYR A 106 -1.28 -10.05 4.44
CA TYR A 106 -1.76 -8.68 4.48
C TYR A 106 -1.39 -8.02 5.81
N GLY A 107 -0.15 -7.51 5.88
CA GLY A 107 0.33 -6.77 7.03
C GLY A 107 -0.31 -5.40 7.18
N ARG A 108 -0.32 -4.87 8.41
CA ARG A 108 -0.68 -3.47 8.69
C ARG A 108 0.33 -2.53 8.04
N GLU A 109 -0.13 -1.32 7.68
CA GLU A 109 0.74 -0.31 7.10
C GLU A 109 1.92 0.03 8.05
N PRO A 110 3.19 -0.03 7.59
CA PRO A 110 4.36 0.20 8.44
C PRO A 110 4.35 1.55 9.16
N SER A 111 3.85 2.60 8.50
CA SER A 111 3.72 3.93 9.09
C SER A 111 2.79 3.94 10.29
N PHE A 112 1.67 3.22 10.22
CA PHE A 112 0.72 3.12 11.32
C PHE A 112 1.34 2.40 12.53
N ARG A 113 2.16 1.38 12.27
CA ARG A 113 2.87 0.64 13.31
C ARG A 113 3.85 1.52 14.09
N GLN A 114 4.54 2.44 13.44
CA GLN A 114 5.42 3.39 14.12
C GLN A 114 4.63 4.38 14.98
N ILE A 115 3.53 4.92 14.45
CA ILE A 115 2.65 5.83 15.19
C ILE A 115 2.15 5.15 16.47
N ILE A 116 1.64 3.92 16.39
CA ILE A 116 1.20 3.17 17.57
C ILE A 116 2.34 2.96 18.57
N ALA A 117 3.53 2.60 18.09
CA ALA A 117 4.68 2.36 18.95
C ALA A 117 5.08 3.61 19.76
N HIS A 118 4.97 4.79 19.15
CA HIS A 118 5.30 6.06 19.80
C HIS A 118 4.17 6.58 20.70
N SER A 119 2.90 6.28 20.38
CA SER A 119 1.75 6.76 21.15
C SER A 119 1.38 5.86 22.33
N VAL A 120 1.24 4.55 22.10
CA VAL A 120 0.74 3.58 23.09
C VAL A 120 1.84 2.60 23.54
N GLY A 121 2.95 2.55 22.81
CA GLY A 121 4.02 1.59 23.05
C GLY A 121 3.84 0.28 22.26
N ARG A 122 4.72 -0.69 22.53
CA ARG A 122 4.72 -2.01 21.87
C ARG A 122 3.76 -2.99 22.55
N GLY A 123 2.50 -2.59 22.71
CA GLY A 123 1.44 -3.41 23.31
C GLY A 123 0.66 -4.25 22.28
N ILE A 124 -0.51 -4.76 22.70
CA ILE A 124 -1.36 -5.65 21.87
C ILE A 124 -1.79 -5.00 20.55
N VAL A 125 -1.98 -3.68 20.52
CA VAL A 125 -2.34 -2.95 19.30
C VAL A 125 -1.17 -2.88 18.30
N TRP A 126 0.07 -2.97 18.79
CA TRP A 126 1.29 -2.93 17.98
C TRP A 126 1.77 -4.32 17.53
N ALA A 127 1.56 -5.33 18.37
CA ALA A 127 2.02 -6.69 18.11
C ALA A 127 1.26 -7.31 16.92
N ASP A 128 1.96 -8.14 16.15
CA ASP A 128 1.42 -8.93 15.03
C ASP A 128 1.81 -10.41 15.21
N GLY A 129 1.06 -11.32 14.59
CA GLY A 129 1.39 -12.75 14.56
C GLY A 129 1.42 -13.42 15.94
N ALA A 130 2.49 -14.17 16.24
CA ALA A 130 2.64 -14.93 17.47
C ALA A 130 2.64 -14.05 18.73
N ASP A 131 3.30 -12.89 18.68
CA ASP A 131 3.36 -11.94 19.79
C ASP A 131 1.96 -11.39 20.10
N HIS A 132 1.19 -11.07 19.07
CA HIS A 132 -0.21 -10.64 19.21
C HIS A 132 -1.06 -11.73 19.86
N ALA A 133 -0.91 -12.99 19.41
CA ALA A 133 -1.64 -14.12 19.96
C ALA A 133 -1.31 -14.37 21.44
N TYR A 134 -0.03 -14.26 21.82
CA TYR A 134 0.42 -14.39 23.20
C TYR A 134 -0.15 -13.28 24.09
N GLN A 135 -0.02 -12.03 23.67
CA GLN A 135 -0.54 -10.88 24.43
C GLN A 135 -2.07 -10.92 24.55
N LYS A 136 -2.78 -11.30 23.49
CA LYS A 136 -4.23 -11.49 23.52
C LYS A 136 -4.64 -12.57 24.52
N ARG A 137 -3.94 -13.71 24.54
CA ARG A 137 -4.22 -14.81 25.49
C ARG A 137 -4.05 -14.37 26.94
N LEU A 138 -3.01 -13.59 27.24
CA LEU A 138 -2.78 -13.06 28.59
C LEU A 138 -3.88 -12.08 29.03
N LEU A 139 -4.37 -11.24 28.12
CA LEU A 139 -5.35 -10.20 28.43
C LEU A 139 -6.81 -10.68 28.42
N SER A 140 -7.13 -11.77 27.69
CA SER A 140 -8.51 -12.26 27.53
C SER A 140 -9.28 -12.48 28.85
N PRO A 141 -8.67 -13.01 29.95
CA PRO A 141 -9.38 -13.18 31.22
C PRO A 141 -9.86 -11.89 31.87
N ALA A 142 -9.25 -10.73 31.56
CA ALA A 142 -9.64 -9.45 32.13
C ALA A 142 -10.92 -8.86 31.49
N PHE A 143 -11.42 -9.47 30.42
CA PHE A 143 -12.59 -9.03 29.67
C PHE A 143 -13.73 -10.07 29.69
N THR A 144 -13.72 -10.99 30.66
CA THR A 144 -14.81 -11.94 30.94
C THR A 144 -15.70 -11.37 32.04
#